data_AF-A0A5A7SB60-F1
#
_entry.id   AF-A0A5A7SB60-F1
#
_cell.length_a   1.000
_cell.length_b   1.000
_cell.length_c   1.000
_cell.angle_alpha   90.00
_cell.angle_beta   90.00
_cell.angle_gamma   90.00
#
_symmetry.space_group_name_H-M   'P 1'
#
loop_
_entity.id
_entity.type
_entity.pdbx_description
1 polymer ?
#
loop_
_entity_poly.entity_id
_entity_poly.type
_entity_poly.pdbx_seq_one_letter_code
_entity_poly.pdbx_strand_id
1 'polypeptide(L)'
;MTTTSDNKEHRQQRGAGDVSEFAIDPAAVRAVAGALDASSGVVAECGRSVGEGEFGSHCAGRDYAEHGHAVQSGLASLGSVLTASANSGSAAAAALHATVDGYTVQDRASSDALGQVL
;
A
#
# COMPACT_ATOMS: atom_id res chain seq x y z
N MET A 1 9.50 -57.23 -41.80
CA MET A 1 8.73 -56.79 -40.61
C MET A 1 8.60 -55.28 -40.69
N THR A 2 7.43 -54.85 -41.15
CA THR A 2 6.94 -53.48 -41.23
C THR A 2 6.41 -53.07 -39.86
N THR A 3 6.88 -51.95 -39.31
CA THR A 3 6.15 -51.23 -38.25
C THR A 3 6.20 -49.73 -38.51
N THR A 4 5.06 -49.27 -39.01
CA THR A 4 4.50 -47.93 -38.96
C THR A 4 4.44 -47.36 -37.55
N SER A 5 4.82 -46.10 -37.38
CA SER A 5 4.36 -45.15 -36.34
C SER A 5 4.96 -43.80 -36.75
N ASP A 6 4.28 -42.96 -37.53
CA ASP A 6 3.01 -42.29 -37.22
C ASP A 6 3.04 -41.63 -35.83
N ASN A 7 4.01 -40.74 -35.64
CA ASN A 7 4.07 -39.87 -34.48
C ASN A 7 3.55 -38.49 -34.89
N LYS A 8 2.22 -38.41 -34.80
CA LYS A 8 1.42 -37.25 -34.43
C LYS A 8 2.19 -35.93 -34.43
N GLU A 9 1.89 -35.16 -35.45
CA GLU A 9 1.77 -33.72 -35.41
C GLU A 9 1.07 -33.30 -34.11
N HIS A 10 1.84 -33.11 -33.03
CA HIS A 10 1.46 -32.27 -31.92
C HIS A 10 1.52 -30.83 -32.43
N ARG A 11 0.49 -30.53 -33.21
CA ARG A 11 -0.12 -29.23 -33.43
C ARG A 11 0.02 -28.47 -32.13
N GLN A 12 1.08 -27.67 -32.04
CA GLN A 12 1.23 -26.62 -31.06
C GLN A 12 0.09 -25.64 -31.33
N GLN A 13 -1.08 -25.98 -30.80
CA GLN A 13 -2.02 -25.00 -30.31
C GLN A 13 -1.23 -24.16 -29.31
N ARG A 14 -0.56 -23.14 -29.83
CA ARG A 14 -0.37 -21.89 -29.12
C ARG A 14 -1.78 -21.36 -28.89
N GLY A 15 -2.44 -21.93 -27.88
CA GLY A 15 -3.56 -21.27 -27.23
C GLY A 15 -3.05 -19.88 -26.89
N ALA A 16 -3.83 -18.87 -27.28
CA ALA A 16 -3.65 -17.50 -26.85
C ALA A 16 -3.42 -17.54 -25.33
N GLY A 17 -2.15 -17.41 -24.96
CA GLY A 17 -1.70 -17.47 -23.58
C GLY A 17 -2.37 -16.33 -22.86
N ASP A 18 -3.25 -16.72 -21.96
CA ASP A 18 -3.96 -15.93 -20.99
C ASP A 18 -3.19 -14.65 -20.56
N VAL A 19 -3.50 -13.52 -21.19
CA VAL A 19 -3.00 -12.20 -20.77
C VAL A 19 -3.73 -11.75 -19.48
N SER A 20 -4.67 -12.56 -18.97
CA SER A 20 -5.51 -12.24 -17.81
C SER A 20 -4.89 -12.58 -16.45
N GLU A 21 -3.63 -13.04 -16.38
CA GLU A 21 -2.99 -13.37 -15.09
C GLU A 21 -2.60 -12.12 -14.27
N PHE A 22 -2.63 -10.92 -14.87
CA PHE A 22 -2.25 -9.66 -14.22
C PHE A 22 -3.30 -8.54 -14.33
N ALA A 23 -4.58 -8.88 -14.48
CA ALA A 23 -5.63 -7.87 -14.44
C ALA A 23 -5.71 -7.25 -13.04
N ILE A 24 -5.20 -6.03 -12.90
CA ILE A 24 -5.32 -5.24 -11.67
C ILE A 24 -6.77 -4.78 -11.55
N ASP A 25 -7.47 -5.18 -10.49
CA ASP A 25 -8.79 -4.63 -10.16
C ASP A 25 -8.64 -3.21 -9.59
N PRO A 26 -9.01 -2.16 -10.34
CA PRO A 26 -8.90 -0.77 -9.91
C PRO A 26 -9.73 -0.47 -8.66
N ALA A 27 -10.86 -1.15 -8.47
CA ALA A 27 -11.74 -0.94 -7.34
C ALA A 27 -11.12 -1.53 -6.06
N ALA A 28 -10.57 -2.74 -6.14
CA ALA A 28 -9.86 -3.36 -5.03
C ALA A 28 -8.64 -2.53 -4.59
N VAL A 29 -7.83 -2.03 -5.53
CA VAL A 29 -6.66 -1.21 -5.18
C VAL A 29 -7.08 0.13 -4.55
N ARG A 30 -8.14 0.78 -5.04
CA ARG A 30 -8.69 1.99 -4.41
C ARG A 30 -9.21 1.73 -2.99
N ALA A 31 -9.85 0.58 -2.77
CA ALA A 31 -10.32 0.19 -1.44
C ALA A 31 -9.15 0.00 -0.46
N VAL A 32 -8.07 -0.66 -0.90
CA VAL A 32 -6.84 -0.83 -0.10
C VAL A 32 -6.18 0.52 0.19
N ALA A 33 -6.06 1.38 -0.82
CA ALA A 33 -5.48 2.71 -0.64
C ALA A 33 -6.28 3.54 0.36
N GLY A 34 -7.62 3.54 0.26
CA GLY A 34 -8.50 4.23 1.22
C GLY A 34 -8.40 3.68 2.64
N ALA A 35 -8.34 2.35 2.80
CA ALA A 35 -8.16 1.72 4.11
C ALA A 35 -6.79 2.06 4.73
N LEU A 36 -5.75 2.11 3.90
CA LEU A 36 -4.40 2.49 4.34
C LEU A 36 -4.35 3.95 4.77
N ASP A 37 -4.95 4.86 4.00
CA ASP A 37 -5.01 6.28 4.37
C ASP A 37 -5.81 6.52 5.65
N ALA A 38 -6.96 5.85 5.81
CA ALA A 38 -7.74 5.90 7.05
C ALA A 38 -6.94 5.40 8.26
N SER A 39 -6.21 4.28 8.10
CA SER A 39 -5.35 3.73 9.16
C SER A 39 -4.20 4.67 9.50
N SER A 40 -3.56 5.28 8.49
CA SER A 40 -2.54 6.31 8.67
C SER A 40 -3.07 7.52 9.41
N GLY A 41 -4.29 7.97 9.11
CA GLY A 41 -4.96 9.05 9.84
C GLY A 41 -5.10 8.75 11.33
N VAL A 42 -5.55 7.54 11.68
CA VAL A 42 -5.65 7.09 13.08
C VAL A 42 -4.28 7.05 13.75
N VAL A 43 -3.26 6.50 13.08
CA VAL A 43 -1.89 6.44 13.61
C VAL A 43 -1.31 7.84 13.84
N ALA A 44 -1.58 8.80 12.93
CA ALA A 44 -1.17 10.19 13.11
C ALA A 44 -1.85 10.84 14.31
N GLU A 45 -3.14 10.57 14.52
CA GLU A 45 -3.87 11.05 15.69
C GLU A 45 -3.31 10.47 16.99
N CYS A 46 -3.03 9.17 17.03
CA CYS A 46 -2.34 8.55 18.17
C CYS A 46 -0.96 9.19 18.42
N GLY A 47 -0.18 9.45 17.36
CA GLY A 47 1.11 10.12 17.45
C GLY A 47 1.02 11.51 18.08
N ARG A 48 0.01 12.31 17.70
CA ARG A 48 -0.27 13.62 18.31
C ARG A 48 -0.65 13.49 19.77
N SER A 49 -1.60 12.62 20.11
CA SER A 49 -2.04 12.43 21.50
C SER A 49 -0.91 11.97 22.42
N VAL A 50 0.00 11.12 21.93
CA VAL A 50 1.19 10.69 22.68
C VAL A 50 2.18 11.85 22.85
N GLY A 51 2.37 12.68 21.82
CA GLY A 51 3.26 13.84 21.88
C GLY A 51 2.75 14.98 22.78
N GLU A 52 1.43 15.10 22.94
CA GLU A 52 0.77 16.07 23.83
C GLU A 52 0.74 15.61 25.30
N GLY A 53 1.10 14.35 25.58
CA GLY A 53 1.13 13.81 26.94
C GLY A 53 2.16 14.50 27.82
N GLU A 54 1.71 15.26 28.82
CA GLU A 54 2.57 15.93 29.79
C GLU A 54 3.13 14.93 30.82
N PHE A 55 4.21 14.24 30.46
CA PHE A 55 5.07 13.53 31.41
C PHE A 55 6.39 14.28 31.59
N GLY A 56 6.91 14.33 32.82
CA GLY A 56 8.21 14.94 33.13
C GLY A 56 8.46 14.98 34.64
N SER A 57 9.60 15.55 35.05
CA SER A 57 10.04 15.56 36.46
C SER A 57 9.05 16.23 37.42
N HIS A 58 8.26 17.20 36.94
CA HIS A 58 7.15 17.82 37.67
C HIS A 58 6.02 16.83 38.05
N CYS A 59 5.83 15.75 37.29
CA CYS A 59 4.76 14.77 37.52
C CYS A 59 5.24 13.59 38.38
N ALA A 60 6.55 13.30 38.39
CA ALA A 60 7.14 12.15 39.07
C ALA A 60 7.63 12.45 40.51
N GLY A 61 7.70 13.72 40.91
CA GLY A 61 8.33 14.14 42.17
C GLY A 61 9.86 14.05 42.12
N ARG A 62 10.53 14.65 43.12
CA ARG A 62 12.00 14.79 43.11
C ARG A 62 12.74 13.46 43.06
N ASP A 63 12.27 12.45 43.78
CA ASP A 63 12.96 11.16 43.92
C ASP A 63 12.87 10.30 42.64
N TYR A 64 11.95 10.61 41.73
CA TYR A 64 11.75 9.88 40.46
C TYR A 64 11.90 10.78 39.23
N ALA A 65 12.53 11.95 39.37
CA ALA A 65 12.69 12.93 38.29
C ALA A 65 13.36 12.33 37.03
N GLU A 66 14.39 11.49 37.21
CA GLU A 66 15.06 10.79 36.12
C GLU A 66 14.14 9.82 35.37
N HIS A 67 13.30 9.08 36.11
CA HIS A 67 12.31 8.18 35.52
C HIS A 67 11.25 8.96 34.75
N GLY A 68 10.81 10.10 35.29
CA GLY A 68 9.91 11.03 34.59
C GLY A 68 10.48 11.54 33.27
N HIS A 69 11.77 11.92 33.25
CA HIS A 69 12.45 12.33 32.02
C HIS A 69 12.62 11.18 31.02
N ALA A 70 12.92 9.97 31.48
CA ALA A 70 13.00 8.79 30.62
C ALA A 70 11.66 8.49 29.94
N VAL A 71 10.55 8.55 30.69
CA VAL A 71 9.19 8.37 30.14
C VAL A 71 8.87 9.47 29.12
N GLN A 72 9.14 10.73 29.45
CA GLN A 72 8.93 11.87 28.54
C GLN A 72 9.68 11.69 27.22
N SER A 73 10.96 11.31 27.28
CA SER A 73 11.79 11.04 26.10
C SER A 73 11.24 9.86 25.29
N GLY A 74 10.81 8.79 25.97
CA GLY A 74 10.20 7.63 25.33
C GLY A 74 8.91 7.97 24.57
N LEU A 75 8.02 8.76 25.18
CA LEU A 75 6.78 9.23 24.54
C LEU A 75 7.06 10.14 23.34
N ALA A 76 8.01 11.07 23.47
CA ALA A 76 8.41 11.93 22.35
C ALA A 76 8.96 11.10 21.17
N SER A 77 9.80 10.10 21.45
CA SER A 77 10.32 9.18 20.44
C SER A 77 9.20 8.37 19.78
N LEU A 78 8.29 7.82 20.58
CA LEU A 78 7.13 7.07 20.08
C LEU A 78 6.23 7.95 19.18
N GLY A 79 5.92 9.18 19.60
CA GLY A 79 5.14 10.12 18.80
C GLY A 79 5.77 10.42 17.45
N SER A 80 7.11 10.58 17.42
CA SER A 80 7.87 10.76 16.17
C SER A 80 7.77 9.54 15.24
N VAL A 81 7.94 8.33 15.78
CA VAL A 81 7.84 7.08 15.01
C VAL A 81 6.43 6.89 14.45
N LEU A 82 5.40 7.14 15.25
CA LEU A 82 4.00 7.05 14.80
C LEU A 82 3.72 8.05 13.67
N THR A 83 4.19 9.28 13.81
CA THR A 83 4.05 10.31 12.78
C THR A 83 4.75 9.90 11.47
N ALA A 84 5.98 9.39 11.55
CA ALA A 84 6.72 8.91 10.38
C ALA A 84 6.03 7.72 9.71
N SER A 85 5.47 6.80 10.50
CA SER A 85 4.70 5.66 10.00
C SER A 85 3.43 6.10 9.29
N ALA A 86 2.68 7.03 9.87
CA ALA A 86 1.46 7.58 9.27
C ALA A 86 1.75 8.26 7.92
N ASN A 87 2.77 9.11 7.86
CA ASN A 87 3.21 9.78 6.63
C ASN A 87 3.60 8.77 5.55
N SER A 88 4.33 7.71 5.92
CA SER A 88 4.73 6.65 4.98
C SER A 88 3.52 5.90 4.43
N GLY A 89 2.53 5.60 5.27
CA GLY A 89 1.29 4.94 4.84
C GLY A 89 0.43 5.82 3.94
N SER A 90 0.27 7.12 4.23
CA SER A 90 -0.44 8.05 3.35
C SER A 90 0.28 8.26 2.02
N ALA A 91 1.63 8.28 2.01
CA ALA A 91 2.41 8.32 0.78
C ALA A 91 2.19 7.05 -0.07
N ALA A 92 2.15 5.88 0.55
CA ALA A 92 1.84 4.63 -0.14
C ALA A 92 0.41 4.60 -0.68
N ALA A 93 -0.59 5.09 0.07
CA ALA A 93 -1.96 5.23 -0.39
C ALA A 93 -2.05 6.16 -1.62
N ALA A 94 -1.37 7.30 -1.59
CA ALA A 94 -1.29 8.23 -2.72
C ALA A 94 -0.64 7.59 -3.95
N ALA A 95 0.42 6.81 -3.78
CA ALA A 95 1.07 6.09 -4.87
C ALA A 95 0.15 5.03 -5.50
N LEU A 96 -0.64 4.31 -4.67
CA LEU A 96 -1.64 3.36 -5.16
C LEU A 96 -2.75 4.08 -5.96
N HIS A 97 -3.26 5.20 -5.47
CA HIS A 97 -4.24 6.00 -6.20
C HIS A 97 -3.70 6.47 -7.55
N ALA A 98 -2.49 7.04 -7.58
CA ALA A 98 -1.85 7.49 -8.81
C ALA A 98 -1.64 6.35 -9.82
N THR A 99 -1.25 5.17 -9.33
CA THR A 99 -1.06 3.97 -10.17
C THR A 99 -2.37 3.55 -10.82
N VAL A 100 -3.46 3.50 -10.04
CA VAL A 100 -4.78 3.12 -10.55
C VAL A 100 -5.29 4.13 -11.56
N ASP A 101 -5.16 5.43 -11.27
CA ASP A 101 -5.64 6.47 -12.17
C ASP A 101 -4.87 6.45 -13.50
N GLY A 102 -3.54 6.25 -13.45
CA GLY A 102 -2.72 6.01 -14.63
C GLY A 102 -3.20 4.82 -15.46
N TYR A 103 -3.53 3.70 -14.81
CA TYR A 103 -4.08 2.53 -15.48
C TYR A 103 -5.42 2.82 -16.16
N THR A 104 -6.34 3.52 -15.48
CA THR A 104 -7.64 3.87 -16.07
C THR A 104 -7.54 4.84 -17.25
N VAL A 105 -6.55 5.74 -17.25
CA VAL A 105 -6.29 6.63 -18.39
C VAL A 105 -5.77 5.83 -19.58
N GLN A 106 -4.83 4.90 -19.34
CA GLN A 106 -4.27 4.05 -20.39
C GLN A 106 -5.31 3.10 -20.99
N ASP A 107 -6.20 2.55 -20.16
CA ASP A 107 -7.29 1.66 -20.60
C ASP A 107 -8.30 2.38 -21.49
N ARG A 108 -8.69 3.62 -21.13
CA ARG A 108 -9.54 4.47 -21.99
C ARG A 108 -8.87 4.80 -23.32
N ALA A 109 -7.61 5.21 -23.30
CA ALA A 109 -6.87 5.54 -24.52
C ALA A 109 -6.76 4.31 -25.46
N SER A 110 -6.59 3.12 -24.88
CA SER A 110 -6.53 1.87 -25.65
C SER A 110 -7.90 1.49 -26.24
N SER A 111 -8.97 1.68 -25.47
CA SER A 111 -10.35 1.45 -25.92
C SER A 111 -10.74 2.41 -27.05
N ASP A 112 -10.40 3.70 -26.92
CA ASP A 112 -10.67 4.72 -27.94
C ASP A 112 -9.91 4.44 -29.24
N ALA A 113 -8.63 4.02 -29.14
CA ALA A 113 -7.83 3.65 -30.30
C ALA A 113 -8.40 2.45 -31.05
N LEU A 114 -8.89 1.43 -30.34
CA LEU A 114 -9.55 0.28 -30.96
C LEU A 114 -10.90 0.67 -31.59
N GLY A 115 -11.65 1.57 -30.96
CA GLY A 115 -12.92 2.08 -31.50
C GLY A 115 -12.77 2.93 -32.77
N GLN A 116 -11.61 3.54 -33.01
CA GLN A 116 -11.33 4.30 -34.24
C GLN A 116 -10.90 3.42 -35.43
N VAL A 117 -10.52 2.17 -35.19
CA VAL A 117 -10.02 1.23 -36.21
C VAL A 117 -11.15 0.36 -36.80
N LEU A 118 -12.31 0.29 -36.14
CA LEU A 118 -13.50 -0.44 -36.57
C LEU A 118 -14.50 0.47 -37.30
#